data_AF-A0A7V8AEA8-F1
#
_entry.id   AF-A0A7V8AEA8-F1
#
_cell.length_a   1.000
_cell.length_b   1.000
_cell.length_c   1.000
_cell.angle_alpha   90.00
_cell.angle_beta   90.00
_cell.angle_gamma   90.00
#
_symmetry.space_group_name_H-M   'P 1'
#
loop_
_entity.id
_entity.type
_entity.pdbx_description
1 polymer ?
#
loop_
_entity_poly.entity_id
_entity_poly.type
_entity_poly.pdbx_seq_one_letter_code
_entity_poly.pdbx_strand_id
1 'polypeptide(L)'
;MLYLVPTPIGNLKDITLRALEVLKEADAVLCEDTRRTLNLFNHFGIKKKLLRYNERDRRSLEQAVALAASDAKVALVTDGGTPCVSDPGWKLAAAVAARGGRVESLPGPSAVACAAAGSGFPVDSFVFLGFLPRQRGKTVKALRQALALGRPVIVYESPFRIKKLMALVAAEFPRTEAALARELSKVYEEWLRGTAAEVLAALEKKDRVKGEIVLVLRPAGRGREEPFRVLFVCTGNTCRSAMAEHYARRLAAEGDADVEFSSAGVSAEPGAGMPPEALGALASEGVEDPGHESSAAAEEAVADADLVLTMTAAHKTALLAAFPDARKTVFTLSEYAGTFEGDLPDPYGAGQPAYDSVMGVLKKALPAVLERIKNSKMG
;
A
#
# COMPACT_ATOMS: atom_id res chain seq x y z
N MET A 1 -38.86 -3.67 -7.30
CA MET A 1 -37.84 -2.98 -6.43
C MET A 1 -36.88 -4.04 -5.87
N LEU A 2 -35.56 -3.82 -5.92
CA LEU A 2 -34.56 -4.75 -5.38
C LEU A 2 -33.81 -4.15 -4.18
N TYR A 3 -33.81 -4.85 -3.05
CA TYR A 3 -32.99 -4.55 -1.88
C TYR A 3 -31.77 -5.48 -1.83
N LEU A 4 -30.58 -4.92 -1.66
CA LEU A 4 -29.38 -5.67 -1.31
C LEU A 4 -29.22 -5.58 0.21
N VAL A 5 -29.40 -6.70 0.90
CA VAL A 5 -29.51 -6.73 2.37
C VAL A 5 -28.31 -7.46 2.96
N PRO A 6 -27.39 -6.74 3.64
CA PRO A 6 -26.29 -7.39 4.33
C PRO A 6 -26.76 -8.29 5.48
N THR A 7 -26.10 -9.43 5.63
CA THR A 7 -26.34 -10.41 6.71
C THR A 7 -25.12 -10.51 7.62
N PRO A 8 -25.28 -10.99 8.88
CA PRO A 8 -24.16 -11.25 9.77
C PRO A 8 -23.03 -12.09 9.16
N ILE A 9 -21.78 -11.76 9.51
CA ILE A 9 -20.57 -12.53 9.12
C ILE A 9 -20.13 -13.54 10.20
N GLY A 10 -20.82 -13.59 11.33
CA GLY A 10 -20.47 -14.46 12.45
C GLY A 10 -21.42 -14.33 13.64
N ASN A 11 -21.63 -13.10 14.11
CA ASN A 11 -22.53 -12.81 15.23
C ASN A 11 -23.90 -12.35 14.74
N LEU A 12 -24.95 -13.08 15.10
CA LEU A 12 -26.32 -12.75 14.69
C LEU A 12 -26.75 -11.33 15.11
N LYS A 13 -26.15 -10.77 16.17
CA LYS A 13 -26.42 -9.41 16.66
C LYS A 13 -25.93 -8.30 15.72
N ASP A 14 -25.10 -8.61 14.73
CA ASP A 14 -24.58 -7.62 13.78
C ASP A 14 -25.60 -7.24 12.70
N ILE A 15 -26.75 -7.94 12.62
CA ILE A 15 -27.81 -7.57 11.67
C ILE A 15 -28.41 -6.22 12.06
N THR A 16 -28.70 -5.37 11.07
CA THR A 16 -29.31 -4.07 11.33
C THR A 16 -30.81 -4.19 11.51
N LEU A 17 -31.41 -3.27 12.27
CA LEU A 17 -32.88 -3.21 12.42
C LEU A 17 -33.58 -3.05 11.07
N ARG A 18 -33.04 -2.19 10.19
CA ARG A 18 -33.57 -1.96 8.85
C ARG A 18 -33.48 -3.21 7.94
N ALA A 19 -32.44 -4.03 8.09
CA ALA A 19 -32.35 -5.30 7.39
C ALA A 19 -33.49 -6.25 7.82
N LEU A 20 -33.76 -6.34 9.13
CA LEU A 20 -34.86 -7.16 9.65
C LEU A 20 -36.24 -6.68 9.16
N GLU A 21 -36.47 -5.37 9.12
CA GLU A 21 -37.70 -4.77 8.59
C GLU A 21 -37.89 -5.13 7.11
N VAL A 22 -36.89 -4.88 6.27
CA VAL A 22 -36.96 -5.18 4.83
C VAL A 22 -37.17 -6.67 4.59
N LEU A 23 -36.50 -7.57 5.33
CA LEU A 23 -36.69 -9.00 5.19
C LEU A 23 -38.09 -9.47 5.62
N LYS A 24 -38.71 -8.82 6.62
CA LYS A 24 -40.09 -9.10 7.04
C LYS A 24 -41.12 -8.54 6.07
N GLU A 25 -40.80 -7.47 5.35
CA GLU A 25 -41.73 -6.86 4.38
C GLU A 25 -41.61 -7.42 2.96
N ALA A 26 -40.43 -7.90 2.56
CA ALA A 26 -40.19 -8.38 1.20
C ALA A 26 -41.19 -9.47 0.77
N ASP A 27 -41.64 -9.40 -0.47
CA ASP A 27 -42.52 -10.40 -1.09
C ASP A 27 -41.76 -11.70 -1.40
N ALA A 28 -40.47 -11.57 -1.72
CA ALA A 28 -39.56 -12.67 -1.96
C ALA A 28 -38.15 -12.35 -1.50
N VAL A 29 -37.46 -13.38 -0.99
CA VAL A 29 -36.06 -13.28 -0.59
C VAL A 29 -35.23 -14.26 -1.43
N LEU A 30 -34.32 -13.69 -2.22
CA LEU A 30 -33.29 -14.40 -2.97
C LEU A 30 -32.09 -14.65 -2.05
N CYS A 31 -31.57 -15.88 -2.04
CA CYS A 31 -30.40 -16.25 -1.22
C CYS A 31 -29.52 -17.28 -1.92
N GLU A 32 -28.23 -17.33 -1.56
CA GLU A 32 -27.27 -18.30 -2.11
C GLU A 32 -27.52 -19.73 -1.60
N ASP A 33 -27.53 -19.93 -0.27
CA ASP A 33 -27.91 -21.19 0.38
C ASP A 33 -29.15 -21.01 1.26
N THR A 34 -30.26 -21.62 0.85
CA THR A 34 -31.54 -21.57 1.56
C THR A 34 -31.45 -22.13 2.98
N ARG A 35 -30.56 -23.10 3.25
CA ARG A 35 -30.42 -23.70 4.59
C ARG A 35 -29.76 -22.72 5.56
N ARG A 36 -28.75 -21.99 5.12
CA ARG A 36 -28.07 -20.97 5.93
C ARG A 36 -29.00 -19.81 6.25
N THR A 37 -29.67 -19.28 5.23
CA THR A 37 -30.64 -18.19 5.42
C THR A 37 -31.84 -18.62 6.26
N LEU A 38 -32.28 -19.88 6.17
CA LEU A 38 -33.37 -20.39 7.01
C LEU A 38 -32.99 -20.36 8.51
N ASN A 39 -31.74 -20.66 8.88
CA ASN A 39 -31.30 -20.58 10.27
C ASN A 39 -31.36 -19.14 10.79
N LEU A 40 -30.93 -18.17 9.99
CA LEU A 40 -31.06 -16.74 10.30
C LEU A 40 -32.53 -16.35 10.50
N PHE A 41 -33.40 -16.78 9.61
CA PHE A 41 -34.82 -16.46 9.64
C PHE A 41 -35.52 -17.08 10.86
N ASN A 42 -35.20 -18.33 11.19
CA ASN A 42 -35.70 -19.00 12.38
C ASN A 42 -35.31 -18.24 13.66
N HIS A 43 -34.06 -17.78 13.76
CA HIS A 43 -33.60 -17.01 14.91
C HIS A 43 -34.38 -15.70 15.10
N PHE A 44 -34.67 -15.00 14.00
CA PHE A 44 -35.38 -13.71 14.03
C PHE A 44 -36.90 -13.82 13.85
N GLY A 45 -37.46 -15.03 13.82
CA GLY A 45 -38.89 -15.27 13.64
C GLY A 45 -39.45 -14.81 12.28
N ILE A 46 -38.62 -14.77 11.23
CA ILE A 46 -39.01 -14.33 9.88
C ILE A 46 -39.62 -15.50 9.11
N LYS A 47 -40.89 -15.37 8.72
CA LYS A 47 -41.62 -16.37 7.92
C LYS A 47 -41.80 -15.88 6.49
N LYS A 48 -40.83 -16.18 5.62
CA LYS A 48 -40.85 -15.81 4.20
C LYS A 48 -40.36 -16.94 3.31
N LYS A 49 -40.82 -16.94 2.06
CA LYS A 49 -40.37 -17.88 1.05
C LYS A 49 -38.95 -17.52 0.61
N LEU A 50 -38.02 -18.44 0.83
CA LEU A 50 -36.65 -18.35 0.32
C LEU A 50 -36.58 -18.92 -1.10
N LEU A 51 -35.96 -18.18 -1.99
CA LEU A 51 -35.71 -18.56 -3.37
C LEU A 51 -34.20 -18.64 -3.59
N ARG A 52 -33.72 -19.79 -4.05
CA ARG A 52 -32.30 -19.94 -4.35
C ARG A 52 -31.92 -19.09 -5.55
N TYR A 53 -30.85 -18.31 -5.42
CA TYR A 53 -30.27 -17.51 -6.47
C TYR A 53 -28.85 -17.97 -6.78
N ASN A 54 -28.55 -18.20 -8.06
CA ASN A 54 -27.22 -18.55 -8.54
C ASN A 54 -26.85 -17.65 -9.72
N GLU A 55 -25.96 -16.69 -9.50
CA GLU A 55 -25.52 -15.73 -10.52
C GLU A 55 -24.81 -16.37 -11.74
N ARG A 56 -24.33 -17.60 -11.60
CA ARG A 56 -23.71 -18.34 -12.71
C ARG A 56 -24.72 -19.06 -13.59
N ASP A 57 -25.94 -19.29 -13.08
CA ASP A 57 -27.03 -19.87 -13.86
C ASP A 57 -27.85 -18.77 -14.52
N ARG A 58 -27.83 -18.75 -15.85
CA ARG A 58 -28.57 -17.78 -16.66
C ARG A 58 -30.07 -17.82 -16.37
N ARG A 59 -30.66 -19.01 -16.17
CA ARG A 59 -32.10 -19.13 -15.90
C ARG A 59 -32.44 -18.56 -14.52
N SER A 60 -31.61 -18.82 -13.52
CA SER A 60 -31.76 -18.25 -12.18
C SER A 60 -31.69 -16.72 -12.20
N LEU A 61 -30.75 -16.14 -12.97
CA LEU A 61 -30.65 -14.70 -13.17
C LEU A 61 -31.90 -14.12 -13.86
N GLU A 62 -32.33 -14.72 -14.97
CA GLU A 62 -33.51 -14.26 -15.73
C GLU A 62 -34.79 -14.29 -14.87
N GLN A 63 -34.98 -15.34 -14.07
CA GLN A 63 -36.09 -15.44 -13.12
C GLN A 63 -36.03 -14.37 -12.02
N ALA A 64 -34.85 -14.15 -11.44
CA ALA A 64 -34.66 -13.12 -10.40
C ALA A 64 -34.91 -11.71 -10.95
N VAL A 65 -34.47 -11.43 -12.18
CA VAL A 65 -34.71 -10.16 -12.87
C VAL A 65 -36.21 -9.96 -13.15
N ALA A 66 -36.90 -10.99 -13.67
CA ALA A 66 -38.33 -10.90 -13.94
C ALA A 66 -39.12 -10.64 -12.65
N LEU A 67 -38.73 -11.29 -11.55
CA LEU A 67 -39.32 -11.05 -10.24
C LEU A 67 -39.10 -9.61 -9.77
N ALA A 68 -37.88 -9.09 -9.89
CA ALA A 68 -37.54 -7.73 -9.46
C ALA A 68 -38.12 -6.61 -10.37
N ALA A 69 -38.46 -6.95 -11.62
CA ALA A 69 -39.11 -6.07 -12.59
C ALA A 69 -40.63 -5.92 -12.37
N SER A 70 -41.24 -6.78 -11.56
CA SER A 70 -42.61 -6.59 -11.08
C SER A 70 -42.66 -5.50 -10.00
N ASP A 71 -43.87 -5.10 -9.58
CA ASP A 71 -44.07 -4.21 -8.42
C ASP A 71 -43.68 -4.86 -7.07
N ALA A 72 -43.19 -6.10 -7.07
CA ALA A 72 -42.75 -6.79 -5.87
C ALA A 72 -41.50 -6.12 -5.23
N LYS A 73 -41.47 -6.16 -3.89
CA LYS A 73 -40.30 -5.92 -3.06
C LYS A 73 -39.47 -7.21 -2.97
N VAL A 74 -38.34 -7.24 -3.67
CA VAL A 74 -37.42 -8.39 -3.67
C VAL A 74 -36.20 -8.03 -2.83
N ALA A 75 -35.82 -8.90 -1.89
CA ALA A 75 -34.57 -8.78 -1.14
C ALA A 75 -33.57 -9.84 -1.63
N LEU A 76 -32.30 -9.46 -1.78
CA LEU A 76 -31.18 -10.37 -2.00
C LEU A 76 -30.30 -10.37 -0.75
N VAL A 77 -30.02 -11.55 -0.23
CA VAL A 77 -29.04 -11.81 0.84
C VAL A 77 -27.97 -12.78 0.35
N THR A 78 -26.79 -12.71 0.96
CA THR A 78 -25.71 -13.71 0.79
C THR A 78 -25.50 -14.46 2.09
N ASP A 79 -24.63 -15.47 2.05
CA ASP A 79 -24.34 -16.33 3.20
C ASP A 79 -23.79 -15.56 4.41
N GLY A 80 -23.13 -14.43 4.17
CA GLY A 80 -22.67 -13.51 5.20
C GLY A 80 -22.06 -12.26 4.58
N GLY A 81 -22.32 -11.10 5.17
CA GLY A 81 -21.79 -9.84 4.72
C GLY A 81 -22.68 -9.14 3.70
N THR A 82 -22.06 -8.33 2.85
CA THR A 82 -22.75 -7.42 1.92
C THR A 82 -22.86 -8.05 0.53
N PRO A 83 -24.07 -8.26 -0.01
CA PRO A 83 -24.24 -8.79 -1.37
C PRO A 83 -23.46 -7.99 -2.41
N CYS A 84 -23.03 -8.65 -3.49
CA CYS A 84 -22.17 -8.12 -4.56
C CYS A 84 -20.68 -7.93 -4.19
N VAL A 85 -20.30 -7.87 -2.91
CA VAL A 85 -18.90 -7.66 -2.49
C VAL A 85 -18.20 -8.99 -2.28
N SER A 86 -17.53 -9.49 -3.32
CA SER A 86 -17.00 -10.87 -3.41
C SER A 86 -18.04 -11.98 -3.30
N ASP A 87 -19.32 -11.62 -3.37
CA ASP A 87 -20.48 -12.52 -3.39
C ASP A 87 -21.34 -12.30 -4.64
N PRO A 88 -22.25 -13.23 -4.98
CA PRO A 88 -23.25 -13.05 -6.04
C PRO A 88 -24.14 -11.82 -5.82
N GLY A 89 -24.66 -11.25 -6.92
CA GLY A 89 -25.72 -10.25 -6.90
C GLY A 89 -25.51 -9.07 -7.84
N TRP A 90 -24.26 -8.78 -8.21
CA TRP A 90 -23.96 -7.60 -9.02
C TRP A 90 -24.60 -7.68 -10.42
N LYS A 91 -24.70 -8.88 -11.01
CA LYS A 91 -25.38 -9.05 -12.31
C LYS A 91 -26.88 -8.79 -12.20
N LEU A 92 -27.50 -9.21 -11.10
CA LEU A 92 -28.91 -8.95 -10.86
C LEU A 92 -29.15 -7.45 -10.64
N ALA A 93 -28.36 -6.82 -9.77
CA ALA A 93 -28.44 -5.37 -9.53
C ALA A 93 -28.28 -4.57 -10.83
N ALA A 94 -27.26 -4.90 -11.64
CA ALA A 94 -27.04 -4.27 -12.94
C ALA A 94 -28.23 -4.49 -13.90
N ALA A 95 -28.75 -5.71 -13.97
CA ALA A 95 -29.86 -6.05 -14.86
C ALA A 95 -31.20 -5.39 -14.46
N VAL A 96 -31.43 -5.15 -13.16
CA VAL A 96 -32.58 -4.40 -12.65
C VAL A 96 -32.43 -2.92 -12.96
N ALA A 97 -31.26 -2.33 -12.66
CA ALA A 97 -30.99 -0.92 -12.95
C ALA A 97 -31.08 -0.61 -14.45
N ALA A 98 -30.56 -1.48 -15.31
CA ALA A 98 -30.64 -1.33 -16.77
C ALA A 98 -32.07 -1.33 -17.33
N ARG A 99 -33.05 -1.84 -16.56
CA ARG A 99 -34.48 -1.83 -16.92
C ARG A 99 -35.25 -0.67 -16.26
N GLY A 100 -34.55 0.30 -15.66
CA GLY A 100 -35.17 1.39 -14.90
C GLY A 100 -35.71 0.97 -13.54
N GLY A 101 -35.44 -0.26 -13.10
CA GLY A 101 -35.82 -0.74 -11.77
C GLY A 101 -34.96 -0.11 -10.68
N ARG A 102 -35.57 0.17 -9.52
CA ARG A 102 -34.86 0.71 -8.36
C ARG A 102 -34.08 -0.40 -7.63
N VAL A 103 -32.81 -0.14 -7.36
CA VAL A 103 -31.92 -0.96 -6.53
C VAL A 103 -31.53 -0.14 -5.31
N GLU A 104 -31.71 -0.69 -4.11
CA GLU A 104 -31.33 -0.06 -2.85
C GLU A 104 -30.40 -0.98 -2.06
N SER A 105 -29.18 -0.50 -1.80
CA SER A 105 -28.22 -1.21 -0.96
C SER A 105 -28.37 -0.73 0.49
N LEU A 106 -28.59 -1.67 1.41
CA LEU A 106 -28.62 -1.37 2.83
C LEU A 106 -27.19 -1.36 3.39
N PRO A 107 -26.85 -0.43 4.30
CA PRO A 107 -25.62 -0.55 5.09
C PRO A 107 -25.75 -1.72 6.06
N GLY A 108 -24.62 -2.34 6.40
CA GLY A 108 -24.57 -3.47 7.32
C GLY A 108 -23.22 -4.18 7.35
N PRO A 109 -23.15 -5.41 7.87
CA PRO A 109 -21.90 -6.13 8.07
C PRO A 109 -21.10 -6.33 6.77
N SER A 110 -19.79 -6.10 6.87
CA SER A 110 -18.83 -6.28 5.78
C SER A 110 -17.48 -6.69 6.36
N ALA A 111 -17.02 -7.90 6.02
CA ALA A 111 -15.75 -8.41 6.52
C ALA A 111 -14.55 -7.57 6.04
N VAL A 112 -14.57 -7.08 4.79
CA VAL A 112 -13.53 -6.16 4.27
C VAL A 112 -13.49 -4.85 5.05
N ALA A 113 -14.64 -4.22 5.32
CA ALA A 113 -14.67 -2.96 6.05
C ALA A 113 -14.29 -3.13 7.53
N CYS A 114 -14.76 -4.20 8.17
CA CYS A 114 -14.39 -4.57 9.53
C CYS A 114 -12.88 -4.84 9.63
N ALA A 115 -12.32 -5.60 8.70
CA ALA A 115 -10.89 -5.89 8.66
C ALA A 115 -10.05 -4.63 8.40
N ALA A 116 -10.48 -3.75 7.49
CA ALA A 116 -9.83 -2.48 7.22
C ALA A 116 -9.73 -1.64 8.50
N ALA A 117 -10.86 -1.41 9.17
CA ALA A 117 -10.93 -0.62 10.39
C ALA A 117 -10.12 -1.25 11.54
N GLY A 118 -10.17 -2.58 11.69
CA GLY A 118 -9.45 -3.30 12.75
C GLY A 118 -7.96 -3.54 12.47
N SER A 119 -7.47 -3.24 11.26
CA SER A 119 -6.08 -3.57 10.87
C SER A 119 -5.03 -2.76 11.62
N GLY A 120 -5.32 -1.49 11.94
CA GLY A 120 -4.34 -0.53 12.43
C GLY A 120 -3.57 0.21 11.34
N PHE A 121 -3.91 0.01 10.06
CA PHE A 121 -3.30 0.70 8.92
C PHE A 121 -4.09 1.95 8.50
N PRO A 122 -3.46 2.89 7.76
CA PRO A 122 -4.14 4.05 7.18
C PRO A 122 -5.09 3.60 6.06
N VAL A 123 -6.38 3.51 6.40
CA VAL A 123 -7.44 3.00 5.51
C VAL A 123 -8.37 4.11 5.01
N ASP A 124 -7.90 5.36 4.94
CA ASP A 124 -8.55 6.44 4.19
C ASP A 124 -8.71 6.06 2.71
N SER A 125 -7.82 5.22 2.19
CA SER A 125 -8.02 4.50 0.94
C SER A 125 -7.35 3.13 0.97
N PHE A 126 -8.02 2.12 0.41
CA PHE A 126 -7.50 0.76 0.30
C PHE A 126 -7.92 0.12 -1.03
N VAL A 127 -7.23 -0.97 -1.39
CA VAL A 127 -7.51 -1.79 -2.57
C VAL A 127 -8.09 -3.12 -2.10
N PHE A 128 -9.31 -3.45 -2.52
CA PHE A 128 -9.88 -4.77 -2.26
C PHE A 128 -9.81 -5.65 -3.50
N LEU A 129 -9.16 -6.81 -3.38
CA LEU A 129 -8.96 -7.75 -4.48
C LEU A 129 -9.86 -9.00 -4.41
N GLY A 130 -10.67 -9.14 -3.35
CA GLY A 130 -11.41 -10.37 -3.09
C GLY A 130 -10.47 -11.56 -2.95
N PHE A 131 -10.76 -12.65 -3.65
CA PHE A 131 -9.91 -13.85 -3.64
C PHE A 131 -8.83 -13.80 -4.72
N LEU A 132 -7.58 -14.01 -4.31
CA LEU A 132 -6.44 -14.04 -5.24
C LEU A 132 -6.47 -15.28 -6.17
N PRO A 133 -5.97 -15.15 -7.42
CA PRO A 133 -5.77 -16.28 -8.34
C PRO A 133 -4.94 -17.41 -7.70
N ARG A 134 -5.11 -18.64 -8.22
CA ARG A 134 -4.39 -19.82 -7.72
C ARG A 134 -2.95 -19.92 -8.25
N GLN A 135 -2.68 -19.39 -9.45
CA GLN A 135 -1.37 -19.48 -10.07
C GLN A 135 -0.41 -18.45 -9.47
N ARG A 136 0.75 -18.89 -8.97
CA ARG A 136 1.78 -18.04 -8.33
C ARG A 136 2.05 -16.76 -9.13
N GLY A 137 2.37 -16.87 -10.42
CA GLY A 137 2.69 -15.70 -11.25
C GLY A 137 1.55 -14.68 -11.35
N LYS A 138 0.29 -15.13 -11.39
CA LYS A 138 -0.88 -14.24 -11.40
C LYS A 138 -1.09 -13.59 -10.02
N THR A 139 -0.88 -14.33 -8.94
CA THR A 139 -0.92 -13.82 -7.57
C THR A 139 0.13 -12.72 -7.37
N VAL A 140 1.39 -12.99 -7.71
CA VAL A 140 2.50 -12.02 -7.60
C VAL A 140 2.20 -10.79 -8.44
N LYS A 141 1.75 -10.94 -9.69
CA LYS A 141 1.39 -9.81 -10.54
C LYS A 141 0.29 -8.93 -9.93
N ALA A 142 -0.79 -9.54 -9.43
CA ALA A 142 -1.89 -8.81 -8.81
C ALA A 142 -1.45 -8.07 -7.54
N LEU A 143 -0.68 -8.74 -6.67
CA LEU A 143 -0.16 -8.11 -5.46
C LEU A 143 0.83 -6.99 -5.78
N ARG A 144 1.77 -7.19 -6.70
CA ARG A 144 2.73 -6.16 -7.11
C ARG A 144 2.03 -4.90 -7.63
N GLN A 145 1.02 -5.07 -8.49
CA GLN A 145 0.22 -3.95 -9.01
C GLN A 145 -0.54 -3.21 -7.91
N ALA A 146 -1.14 -3.95 -6.96
CA ALA A 146 -1.90 -3.34 -5.87
C ALA A 146 -1.01 -2.66 -4.83
N LEU A 147 0.09 -3.30 -4.43
CA LEU A 147 1.05 -2.78 -3.44
C LEU A 147 1.79 -1.54 -3.97
N ALA A 148 2.05 -1.46 -5.29
CA ALA A 148 2.65 -0.28 -5.91
C ALA A 148 1.80 1.01 -5.78
N LEU A 149 0.53 0.90 -5.38
CA LEU A 149 -0.33 2.05 -5.11
C LEU A 149 -0.08 2.69 -3.73
N GLY A 150 0.81 2.11 -2.91
CA GLY A 150 1.16 2.66 -1.59
C GLY A 150 0.01 2.62 -0.56
N ARG A 151 -1.04 1.84 -0.83
CA ARG A 151 -2.25 1.72 0.01
C ARG A 151 -2.38 0.32 0.58
N PRO A 152 -3.10 0.14 1.71
CA PRO A 152 -3.47 -1.19 2.16
C PRO A 152 -4.23 -1.98 1.09
N VAL A 153 -3.89 -3.24 0.94
CA VAL A 153 -4.46 -4.21 0.03
C VAL A 153 -5.15 -5.29 0.85
N ILE A 154 -6.46 -5.43 0.68
CA ILE A 154 -7.28 -6.39 1.41
C ILE A 154 -7.65 -7.55 0.48
N VAL A 155 -7.44 -8.76 0.96
CA VAL A 155 -7.80 -10.01 0.27
C VAL A 155 -8.56 -10.93 1.21
N TYR A 156 -9.45 -11.72 0.65
CA TYR A 156 -9.99 -12.90 1.31
C TYR A 156 -9.13 -14.11 0.94
N GLU A 157 -8.89 -15.00 1.91
CA GLU A 157 -8.13 -16.21 1.65
C GLU A 157 -8.66 -17.42 2.42
N SER A 158 -8.50 -18.58 1.79
CA SER A 158 -8.83 -19.87 2.38
C SER A 158 -7.81 -20.25 3.47
N PRO A 159 -8.26 -20.87 4.58
CA PRO A 159 -7.35 -21.39 5.61
C PRO A 159 -6.35 -22.43 5.07
N PHE A 160 -6.67 -23.10 3.95
CA PHE A 160 -5.78 -24.07 3.32
C PHE A 160 -4.67 -23.42 2.47
N ARG A 161 -4.81 -22.14 2.13
CA ARG A 161 -3.90 -21.40 1.25
C ARG A 161 -3.10 -20.33 1.97
N ILE A 162 -3.56 -19.88 3.13
CA ILE A 162 -3.00 -18.72 3.83
C ILE A 162 -1.50 -18.85 4.13
N LYS A 163 -1.02 -20.01 4.62
CA LYS A 163 0.41 -20.23 4.88
C LYS A 163 1.23 -20.07 3.59
N LYS A 164 0.77 -20.66 2.49
CA LYS A 164 1.43 -20.57 1.18
C LYS A 164 1.42 -19.14 0.63
N LEU A 165 0.32 -18.41 0.84
CA LEU A 165 0.22 -17.00 0.46
C LEU A 165 1.19 -16.15 1.28
N MET A 166 1.23 -16.31 2.60
CA MET A 166 2.15 -15.55 3.45
C MET A 166 3.62 -15.86 3.17
N ALA A 167 3.97 -17.11 2.89
CA ALA A 167 5.31 -17.47 2.41
C ALA A 167 5.68 -16.80 1.08
N LEU A 168 4.72 -16.71 0.15
CA LEU A 168 4.91 -15.98 -1.10
C LEU A 168 5.11 -14.47 -0.85
N VAL A 169 4.28 -13.88 0.03
CA VAL A 169 4.37 -12.44 0.34
C VAL A 169 5.70 -12.11 1.02
N ALA A 170 6.11 -12.90 2.01
CA ALA A 170 7.39 -12.71 2.70
C ALA A 170 8.59 -12.82 1.75
N ALA A 171 8.54 -13.70 0.75
CA ALA A 171 9.62 -13.87 -0.22
C ALA A 171 9.66 -12.79 -1.32
N GLU A 172 8.49 -12.42 -1.88
CA GLU A 172 8.42 -11.51 -3.04
C GLU A 172 8.28 -10.03 -2.64
N PHE A 173 7.82 -9.77 -1.40
CA PHE A 173 7.53 -8.44 -0.88
C PHE A 173 7.98 -8.36 0.61
N PRO A 174 9.28 -8.52 0.90
CA PRO A 174 9.80 -8.73 2.26
C PRO A 174 9.48 -7.60 3.24
N ARG A 175 9.30 -6.37 2.72
CA ARG A 175 8.90 -5.20 3.51
C ARG A 175 7.40 -5.09 3.75
N THR A 176 6.59 -6.11 3.47
CA THR A 176 5.13 -6.00 3.63
C THR A 176 4.73 -6.22 5.07
N GLU A 177 4.02 -5.25 5.65
CA GLU A 177 3.29 -5.45 6.90
C GLU A 177 1.96 -6.14 6.62
N ALA A 178 1.50 -6.94 7.57
CA ALA A 178 0.29 -7.72 7.46
C ALA A 178 -0.53 -7.63 8.76
N ALA A 179 -1.84 -7.48 8.59
CA ALA A 179 -2.83 -7.75 9.62
C ALA A 179 -3.77 -8.85 9.11
N LEU A 180 -3.71 -10.02 9.74
CA LEU A 180 -4.56 -11.15 9.44
C LEU A 180 -5.67 -11.22 10.48
N ALA A 181 -6.92 -11.13 10.04
CA ALA A 181 -8.10 -11.34 10.85
C ALA A 181 -8.72 -12.70 10.52
N ARG A 182 -8.97 -13.52 11.52
CA ARG A 182 -9.60 -14.84 11.39
C ARG A 182 -10.87 -14.88 12.21
N GLU A 183 -11.93 -15.45 11.62
CA GLU A 183 -13.22 -15.65 12.30
C GLU A 183 -13.81 -14.36 12.89
N LEU A 184 -13.77 -13.26 12.12
CA LEU A 184 -14.32 -11.96 12.50
C LEU A 184 -15.77 -12.08 13.01
N SER A 185 -16.04 -11.43 14.14
CA SER A 185 -17.31 -11.45 14.86
C SER A 185 -17.75 -12.84 15.35
N LYS A 186 -16.84 -13.81 15.48
CA LYS A 186 -17.15 -15.15 16.04
C LYS A 186 -16.41 -15.36 17.35
N VAL A 187 -16.77 -16.43 18.06
CA VAL A 187 -16.19 -16.79 19.37
C VAL A 187 -14.67 -16.95 19.33
N TYR A 188 -14.12 -17.40 18.20
CA TYR A 188 -12.69 -17.62 18.00
C TYR A 188 -12.02 -16.55 17.13
N GLU A 189 -12.54 -15.31 17.17
CA GLU A 189 -11.92 -14.18 16.49
C GLU A 189 -10.45 -14.04 16.91
N GLU A 190 -9.57 -13.89 15.93
CA GLU A 190 -8.12 -13.79 16.15
C GLU A 190 -7.50 -12.79 15.19
N TRP A 191 -6.57 -11.99 15.71
CA TRP A 191 -5.76 -11.08 14.93
C TRP A 191 -4.27 -11.40 15.07
N LEU A 192 -3.58 -11.50 13.94
CA LEU A 192 -2.12 -11.55 13.88
C LEU A 192 -1.64 -10.30 13.15
N ARG A 193 -0.64 -9.61 13.70
CA ARG A 193 -0.07 -8.38 13.15
C ARG A 193 1.45 -8.41 13.19
N GLY A 194 2.07 -7.72 12.25
CA GLY A 194 3.53 -7.59 12.12
C GLY A 194 3.94 -7.62 10.66
N THR A 195 5.19 -7.90 10.40
CA THR A 195 5.70 -8.19 9.05
C THR A 195 5.06 -9.47 8.49
N ALA A 196 5.08 -9.62 7.17
CA ALA A 196 4.61 -10.84 6.51
C ALA A 196 5.34 -12.09 7.01
N ALA A 197 6.62 -11.97 7.38
CA ALA A 197 7.42 -13.04 7.95
C ALA A 197 6.97 -13.41 9.38
N GLU A 198 6.70 -12.44 10.24
CA GLU A 198 6.23 -12.69 11.61
C GLU A 198 4.83 -13.32 11.62
N VAL A 199 3.92 -12.83 10.77
CA VAL A 199 2.58 -13.42 10.62
C VAL A 199 2.67 -14.85 10.08
N LEU A 200 3.58 -15.12 9.12
CA LEU A 200 3.85 -16.48 8.65
C LEU A 200 4.33 -17.39 9.78
N ALA A 201 5.34 -16.96 10.56
CA ALA A 201 5.88 -17.73 11.66
C ALA A 201 4.81 -18.04 12.73
N ALA A 202 3.93 -17.08 13.02
CA ALA A 202 2.79 -17.29 13.92
C ALA A 202 1.77 -18.32 13.37
N LEU A 203 1.53 -18.32 12.06
CA LEU A 203 0.68 -19.33 11.41
C LEU A 203 1.33 -20.72 11.40
N GLU A 204 2.65 -20.81 11.23
CA GLU A 204 3.39 -22.07 11.17
C GLU A 204 3.37 -22.83 12.51
N LYS A 205 3.32 -22.10 13.64
CA LYS A 205 3.13 -22.68 14.98
C LYS A 205 1.77 -23.39 15.17
N LYS A 206 0.82 -23.21 14.25
CA LYS A 206 -0.49 -23.86 14.30
C LYS A 206 -0.50 -25.07 13.36
N ASP A 207 -0.84 -26.26 13.87
CA ASP A 207 -0.97 -27.47 13.04
C ASP A 207 -1.89 -27.25 11.84
N ARG A 208 -3.05 -26.62 12.08
CA ARG A 208 -4.05 -26.29 11.07
C ARG A 208 -4.69 -24.94 11.33
N VAL A 209 -4.80 -24.14 10.28
CA VAL A 209 -5.64 -22.94 10.26
C VAL A 209 -7.07 -23.35 9.87
N LYS A 210 -8.08 -22.76 10.50
CA LYS A 210 -9.51 -23.00 10.24
C LYS A 210 -10.28 -21.69 10.20
N GLY A 211 -11.45 -21.74 9.58
CA GLY A 211 -12.37 -20.60 9.55
C GLY A 211 -12.13 -19.69 8.36
N GLU A 212 -12.72 -18.52 8.41
CA GLU A 212 -12.66 -17.49 7.38
C GLU A 212 -11.58 -16.47 7.71
N ILE A 213 -10.86 -16.00 6.69
CA ILE A 213 -9.69 -15.15 6.87
C ILE A 213 -9.80 -13.94 5.94
N VAL A 214 -9.59 -12.77 6.53
CA VAL A 214 -9.32 -11.52 5.81
C VAL A 214 -7.86 -11.15 6.08
N LEU A 215 -7.09 -10.94 5.04
CA LEU A 215 -5.70 -10.52 5.12
C LEU A 215 -5.61 -9.09 4.58
N VAL A 216 -5.11 -8.19 5.42
CA VAL A 216 -4.77 -6.83 5.06
C VAL A 216 -3.25 -6.76 4.94
N LEU A 217 -2.77 -6.49 3.74
CA LEU A 217 -1.36 -6.27 3.45
C LEU A 217 -1.14 -4.78 3.25
N ARG A 218 -0.06 -4.26 3.77
CA ARG A 218 0.39 -2.91 3.45
C ARG A 218 1.84 -3.07 3.03
N PRO A 219 2.26 -2.55 1.86
CA PRO A 219 3.70 -2.38 1.69
C PRO A 219 4.16 -1.57 2.90
N ALA A 220 5.33 -1.83 3.49
CA ALA A 220 5.91 -0.84 4.38
C ALA A 220 6.23 0.39 3.52
N GLY A 221 5.19 1.19 3.28
CA GLY A 221 5.30 2.60 3.07
C GLY A 221 5.45 3.12 4.48
N ARG A 222 6.67 3.61 4.74
CA ARG A 222 7.04 4.51 5.82
C ARG A 222 5.79 5.05 6.49
N GLY A 223 5.58 4.69 7.76
CA GLY A 223 4.56 5.37 8.57
C GLY A 223 4.73 6.88 8.41
N ARG A 224 3.74 7.67 8.80
CA ARG A 224 3.87 9.14 8.83
C ARG A 224 5.02 9.66 9.75
N GLU A 225 5.91 8.77 10.21
CA GLU A 225 6.98 8.92 11.18
C GLU A 225 8.39 8.54 10.65
N GLU A 226 8.55 8.00 9.43
CA GLU A 226 9.92 7.75 8.90
C GLU A 226 10.39 8.92 8.01
N PRO A 227 11.67 9.33 8.13
CA PRO A 227 12.22 10.49 7.44
C PRO A 227 12.21 10.29 5.92
N PHE A 228 12.05 11.39 5.20
CA PHE A 228 12.20 11.41 3.73
C PHE A 228 13.69 11.24 3.40
N ARG A 229 14.05 10.23 2.61
CA ARG A 229 15.45 9.91 2.33
C ARG A 229 15.91 10.53 1.02
N VAL A 230 16.97 11.34 1.11
CA VAL A 230 17.64 11.95 -0.03
C VAL A 230 19.02 11.32 -0.19
N LEU A 231 19.27 10.72 -1.35
CA LEU A 231 20.57 10.16 -1.72
C LEU A 231 21.29 11.08 -2.70
N PHE A 232 22.45 11.61 -2.31
CA PHE A 232 23.32 12.37 -3.21
C PHE A 232 24.30 11.44 -3.94
N VAL A 233 24.44 11.57 -5.26
CA VAL A 233 25.31 10.69 -6.05
C VAL A 233 26.31 11.45 -6.91
N CYS A 234 27.59 11.14 -6.74
CA CYS A 234 28.67 11.62 -7.62
C CYS A 234 29.51 10.46 -8.19
N THR A 235 30.74 10.72 -8.63
CA THR A 235 31.64 9.67 -9.15
C THR A 235 32.16 8.75 -8.04
N GLY A 236 33.05 9.26 -7.18
CA GLY A 236 33.77 8.46 -6.17
C GLY A 236 33.26 8.57 -4.74
N ASN A 237 32.22 9.39 -4.49
CA ASN A 237 31.69 9.66 -3.14
C ASN A 237 32.69 10.19 -2.11
N THR A 238 33.68 10.96 -2.56
CA THR A 238 34.67 11.60 -1.66
C THR A 238 34.57 13.12 -1.65
N CYS A 239 33.98 13.73 -2.69
CA CYS A 239 33.92 15.18 -2.86
C CYS A 239 32.45 15.66 -2.87
N ARG A 240 31.88 15.91 -4.05
CA ARG A 240 30.57 16.57 -4.26
C ARG A 240 29.40 15.98 -3.47
N SER A 241 29.16 14.67 -3.57
CA SER A 241 28.00 14.05 -2.90
C SER A 241 28.18 13.97 -1.39
N ALA A 242 29.40 13.76 -0.90
CA ALA A 242 29.73 13.78 0.52
C ALA A 242 29.56 15.20 1.11
N MET A 243 30.07 16.23 0.41
CA MET A 243 29.85 17.63 0.79
C MET A 243 28.36 17.98 0.83
N ALA A 244 27.57 17.51 -0.14
CA ALA A 244 26.14 17.73 -0.18
C ALA A 244 25.40 17.06 0.99
N GLU A 245 25.71 15.80 1.31
CA GLU A 245 25.13 15.09 2.45
C GLU A 245 25.36 15.85 3.77
N HIS A 246 26.62 16.13 4.09
CA HIS A 246 26.95 16.69 5.41
C HIS A 246 26.48 18.13 5.56
N TYR A 247 26.53 18.92 4.48
CA TYR A 247 25.96 20.26 4.49
C TYR A 247 24.42 20.23 4.61
N ALA A 248 23.74 19.28 3.92
CA ALA A 248 22.29 19.11 4.07
C ALA A 248 21.89 18.70 5.49
N ARG A 249 22.65 17.81 6.14
CA ARG A 249 22.44 17.44 7.55
C ARG A 249 22.55 18.63 8.48
N ARG A 250 23.53 19.51 8.26
CA ARG A 250 23.69 20.76 9.02
C ARG A 250 22.49 21.69 8.84
N LEU A 251 22.03 21.89 7.60
CA LEU A 251 20.83 22.69 7.33
C LEU A 251 19.57 22.09 7.97
N ALA A 252 19.44 20.76 7.97
CA ALA A 252 18.32 20.07 8.59
C ALA A 252 18.36 20.12 10.12
N ALA A 253 19.55 20.14 10.75
CA ALA A 253 19.66 20.33 12.20
C ALA A 253 19.18 21.71 12.67
N GLU A 254 19.18 22.71 11.78
CA GLU A 254 18.67 24.06 12.04
C GLU A 254 17.16 24.20 11.78
N GLY A 255 16.46 23.15 11.33
CA GLY A 255 15.04 23.16 10.98
C GLY A 255 14.27 21.89 11.35
N ASP A 256 12.94 21.98 11.44
CA ASP A 256 12.07 20.86 11.86
C ASP A 256 11.71 19.92 10.68
N ALA A 257 12.70 19.53 9.87
CA ALA A 257 12.50 18.74 8.66
C ALA A 257 12.88 17.27 8.90
N ASP A 258 11.88 16.40 8.95
CA ASP A 258 11.99 14.94 9.01
C ASP A 258 12.55 14.36 7.69
N VAL A 259 13.85 14.57 7.46
CA VAL A 259 14.58 14.22 6.23
C VAL A 259 15.94 13.63 6.61
N GLU A 260 16.26 12.48 6.01
CA GLU A 260 17.52 11.77 6.20
C GLU A 260 18.36 11.90 4.92
N PHE A 261 19.64 12.20 5.07
CA PHE A 261 20.57 12.39 3.96
C PHE A 261 21.65 11.34 3.98
N SER A 262 21.93 10.78 2.81
CA SER A 262 23.06 9.89 2.55
C SER A 262 23.71 10.24 1.22
N SER A 263 24.90 9.70 0.97
CA SER A 263 25.60 9.86 -0.29
C SER A 263 26.26 8.57 -0.76
N ALA A 264 26.41 8.47 -2.09
CA ALA A 264 27.05 7.35 -2.73
C ALA A 264 27.76 7.77 -4.03
N GLY A 265 28.45 6.84 -4.67
CA GLY A 265 29.18 7.06 -5.92
C GLY A 265 28.91 5.98 -6.95
N VAL A 266 28.78 6.38 -8.22
CA VAL A 266 28.59 5.43 -9.34
C VAL A 266 29.84 4.60 -9.63
N SER A 267 31.00 5.02 -9.11
CA SER A 267 32.29 4.33 -9.27
C SER A 267 33.15 4.51 -8.02
N ALA A 268 32.51 4.47 -6.83
CA ALA A 268 33.20 4.61 -5.57
C ALA A 268 33.90 3.30 -5.16
N GLU A 269 35.13 3.43 -4.69
CA GLU A 269 35.78 2.42 -3.85
C GLU A 269 35.35 2.65 -2.40
N PRO A 270 34.72 1.69 -1.71
CA PRO A 270 34.22 1.90 -0.35
C PRO A 270 35.33 2.19 0.68
N GLY A 271 35.05 3.05 1.66
CA GLY A 271 35.93 3.32 2.80
C GLY A 271 36.98 4.42 2.58
N ALA A 272 36.95 5.12 1.44
CA ALA A 272 37.80 6.28 1.20
C ALA A 272 37.25 7.53 1.90
N GLY A 273 38.13 8.28 2.58
CA GLY A 273 37.78 9.53 3.23
C GLY A 273 37.61 10.71 2.25
N MET A 274 37.14 11.83 2.79
CA MET A 274 37.10 13.10 2.07
C MET A 274 38.52 13.70 1.92
N PRO A 275 38.86 14.32 0.78
CA PRO A 275 40.13 15.04 0.65
C PRO A 275 40.16 16.29 1.55
N PRO A 276 41.36 16.76 1.95
CA PRO A 276 41.51 17.91 2.85
C PRO A 276 40.77 19.17 2.37
N GLU A 277 40.73 19.40 1.06
CA GLU A 277 40.07 20.57 0.49
C GLU A 277 38.55 20.52 0.62
N ALA A 278 37.95 19.32 0.56
CA ALA A 278 36.53 19.13 0.79
C ALA A 278 36.17 19.33 2.26
N LEU A 279 37.04 18.86 3.17
CA LEU A 279 36.93 19.11 4.62
C LEU A 279 37.06 20.61 4.91
N GLY A 280 38.01 21.30 4.28
CA GLY A 280 38.19 22.75 4.41
C GLY A 280 36.95 23.54 3.96
N ALA A 281 36.35 23.15 2.84
CA ALA A 281 35.14 23.77 2.34
C ALA A 281 33.93 23.53 3.28
N LEU A 282 33.78 22.32 3.83
CA LEU A 282 32.75 22.01 4.84
C LEU A 282 32.97 22.75 6.17
N ALA A 283 34.21 22.84 6.64
CA ALA A 283 34.56 23.55 7.87
C ALA A 283 34.23 25.04 7.79
N SER A 284 34.41 25.66 6.61
CA SER A 284 33.99 27.06 6.38
C SER A 284 32.48 27.27 6.54
N GLU A 285 31.71 26.19 6.40
CA GLU A 285 30.28 26.11 6.61
C GLU A 285 29.95 25.34 7.90
N GLY A 286 30.80 25.41 8.93
CA GLY A 286 30.53 24.90 10.28
C GLY A 286 30.27 23.39 10.39
N VAL A 287 30.72 22.60 9.42
CA VAL A 287 30.69 21.13 9.48
C VAL A 287 32.11 20.65 9.76
N GLU A 288 32.38 20.27 11.00
CA GLU A 288 33.68 19.75 11.43
C GLU A 288 33.75 18.23 11.27
N ASP A 289 34.85 17.75 10.68
CA ASP A 289 35.25 16.35 10.48
C ASP A 289 34.10 15.30 10.55
N PRO A 290 33.33 15.13 9.47
CA PRO A 290 32.13 14.31 9.50
C PRO A 290 32.41 12.80 9.59
N GLY A 291 33.68 12.36 9.61
CA GLY A 291 34.04 10.94 9.61
C GLY A 291 33.52 10.19 8.38
N HIS A 292 33.43 10.87 7.23
CA HIS A 292 32.82 10.34 6.02
C HIS A 292 33.64 9.20 5.41
N GLU A 293 32.94 8.14 5.02
CA GLU A 293 33.49 7.02 4.25
C GLU A 293 32.70 6.84 2.95
N SER A 294 33.40 6.75 1.83
CA SER A 294 32.78 6.54 0.52
C SER A 294 32.00 5.23 0.47
N SER A 295 30.89 5.24 -0.25
CA SER A 295 30.00 4.12 -0.47
C SER A 295 29.59 4.03 -1.95
N ALA A 296 29.43 2.80 -2.45
CA ALA A 296 28.95 2.56 -3.81
C ALA A 296 27.43 2.80 -3.91
N ALA A 297 26.96 3.30 -5.06
CA ALA A 297 25.54 3.46 -5.33
C ALA A 297 24.89 2.11 -5.65
N ALA A 298 24.71 1.29 -4.61
CA ALA A 298 24.08 -0.03 -4.69
C ALA A 298 22.55 0.07 -4.93
N GLU A 299 21.97 -1.01 -5.46
CA GLU A 299 20.53 -1.10 -5.76
C GLU A 299 19.67 -0.76 -4.53
N GLU A 300 20.05 -1.28 -3.36
CA GLU A 300 19.36 -1.07 -2.09
C GLU A 300 19.30 0.42 -1.72
N ALA A 301 20.44 1.13 -1.80
CA ALA A 301 20.50 2.55 -1.48
C ALA A 301 19.65 3.41 -2.45
N VAL A 302 19.66 3.07 -3.74
CA VAL A 302 18.89 3.77 -4.77
C VAL A 302 17.38 3.48 -4.63
N ALA A 303 17.02 2.23 -4.32
CA ALA A 303 15.63 1.81 -4.15
C ALA A 303 15.01 2.33 -2.84
N ASP A 304 15.83 2.63 -1.82
CA ASP A 304 15.38 3.13 -0.53
C ASP A 304 15.29 4.65 -0.45
N ALA A 305 15.83 5.36 -1.43
CA ALA A 305 15.75 6.81 -1.51
C ALA A 305 14.42 7.29 -2.11
N ASP A 306 13.77 8.25 -1.45
CA ASP A 306 12.59 8.93 -2.00
C ASP A 306 12.98 9.93 -3.10
N LEU A 307 14.21 10.43 -3.02
CA LEU A 307 14.81 11.34 -3.97
C LEU A 307 16.30 11.03 -4.15
N VAL A 308 16.73 10.86 -5.40
CA VAL A 308 18.15 10.70 -5.75
C VAL A 308 18.61 11.92 -6.53
N LEU A 309 19.60 12.63 -6.00
CA LEU A 309 20.17 13.84 -6.59
C LEU A 309 21.58 13.58 -7.09
N THR A 310 21.71 13.57 -8.41
CA THR A 310 22.97 13.33 -9.10
C THR A 310 23.69 14.65 -9.38
N MET A 311 25.02 14.64 -9.30
CA MET A 311 25.82 15.84 -9.54
C MET A 311 25.93 16.20 -11.02
N THR A 312 25.74 15.22 -11.91
CA THR A 312 25.83 15.41 -13.37
C THR A 312 24.78 14.60 -14.13
N ALA A 313 24.45 15.03 -15.35
CA ALA A 313 23.59 14.27 -16.26
C ALA A 313 24.18 12.89 -16.62
N ALA A 314 25.51 12.76 -16.66
CA ALA A 314 26.19 11.49 -16.86
C ALA A 314 25.96 10.52 -15.70
N HIS A 315 26.01 11.00 -14.44
CA HIS A 315 25.68 10.20 -13.26
C HIS A 315 24.21 9.73 -13.29
N LYS A 316 23.27 10.62 -13.64
CA LYS A 316 21.87 10.27 -13.84
C LYS A 316 21.70 9.16 -14.89
N THR A 317 22.41 9.27 -16.00
CA THR A 317 22.35 8.30 -17.10
C THR A 317 22.89 6.94 -16.66
N ALA A 318 24.03 6.93 -15.96
CA ALA A 318 24.64 5.70 -15.41
C ALA A 318 23.70 5.01 -14.40
N LEU A 319 23.11 5.77 -13.46
CA LEU A 319 22.16 5.22 -12.50
C LEU A 319 20.91 4.65 -13.17
N LEU A 320 20.33 5.34 -14.15
CA LEU A 320 19.12 4.86 -14.82
C LEU A 320 19.38 3.68 -15.77
N ALA A 321 20.61 3.52 -16.25
CA ALA A 321 21.02 2.32 -16.98
C ALA A 321 21.12 1.11 -16.04
N ALA A 322 21.63 1.30 -14.81
CA ALA A 322 21.74 0.24 -13.80
C ALA A 322 20.40 -0.06 -13.10
N PHE A 323 19.58 0.97 -12.84
CA PHE A 323 18.34 0.90 -12.05
C PHE A 323 17.17 1.59 -12.78
N PRO A 324 16.61 0.98 -13.84
CA PRO A 324 15.58 1.61 -14.67
C PRO A 324 14.29 2.00 -13.91
N ASP A 325 13.95 1.25 -12.85
CA ASP A 325 12.75 1.47 -12.05
C ASP A 325 12.81 2.77 -11.22
N ALA A 326 14.00 3.33 -11.00
CA ALA A 326 14.22 4.57 -10.25
C ALA A 326 13.94 5.85 -11.07
N ARG A 327 13.47 5.74 -12.32
CA ARG A 327 13.29 6.89 -13.24
C ARG A 327 12.44 8.04 -12.68
N LYS A 328 11.53 7.75 -11.75
CA LYS A 328 10.66 8.76 -11.13
C LYS A 328 11.30 9.50 -9.96
N THR A 329 12.38 8.97 -9.38
CA THR A 329 13.02 9.50 -8.17
C THR A 329 14.41 10.08 -8.44
N VAL A 330 15.02 9.80 -9.60
CA VAL A 330 16.37 10.30 -9.95
C VAL A 330 16.32 11.60 -10.77
N PHE A 331 16.96 12.64 -10.26
CA PHE A 331 17.13 13.95 -10.89
C PHE A 331 18.60 14.39 -10.81
N THR A 332 19.01 15.35 -11.64
CA THR A 332 20.23 16.12 -11.33
C THR A 332 19.92 17.15 -10.24
N LEU A 333 20.95 17.54 -9.49
CA LEU A 333 20.80 18.58 -8.47
C LEU A 333 20.28 19.90 -9.08
N SER A 334 20.74 20.26 -10.29
CA SER A 334 20.27 21.44 -11.02
C SER A 334 18.80 21.34 -11.41
N GLU A 335 18.39 20.21 -12.00
CA GLU A 335 16.99 19.96 -12.39
C GLU A 335 16.03 20.07 -11.20
N TYR A 336 16.42 19.50 -10.05
CA TYR A 336 15.55 19.47 -8.87
C TYR A 336 15.60 20.76 -8.05
N ALA A 337 16.76 21.42 -7.92
CA ALA A 337 16.87 22.66 -7.15
C ALA A 337 16.35 23.88 -7.95
N GLY A 338 16.63 23.93 -9.25
CA GLY A 338 16.27 25.07 -10.11
C GLY A 338 17.03 26.36 -9.81
N THR A 339 18.18 26.29 -9.11
CA THR A 339 18.97 27.45 -8.69
C THR A 339 20.27 27.66 -9.49
N PHE A 340 20.62 26.70 -10.34
CA PHE A 340 21.75 26.77 -11.28
C PHE A 340 21.48 25.85 -12.48
N GLU A 341 22.21 26.08 -13.57
CA GLU A 341 22.10 25.29 -14.80
C GLU A 341 23.33 24.39 -15.00
N GLY A 342 23.10 23.22 -15.60
CA GLY A 342 24.15 22.28 -15.97
C GLY A 342 24.64 21.38 -14.82
N ASP A 343 25.83 20.85 -15.03
CA ASP A 343 26.47 19.86 -14.15
C ASP A 343 27.29 20.54 -13.04
N LEU A 344 27.34 19.93 -11.86
CA LEU A 344 28.24 20.35 -10.79
C LEU A 344 29.65 19.81 -11.08
N PRO A 345 30.63 20.68 -11.36
CA PRO A 345 31.96 20.27 -11.85
C PRO A 345 32.72 19.47 -10.79
N ASP A 346 33.56 18.53 -11.24
CA ASP A 346 34.36 17.71 -10.34
C ASP A 346 35.56 18.49 -9.81
N PRO A 347 35.67 18.76 -8.48
CA PRO A 347 36.77 19.55 -7.95
C PRO A 347 38.03 18.72 -7.67
N TYR A 348 38.00 17.41 -7.89
CA TYR A 348 39.08 16.49 -7.50
C TYR A 348 40.43 16.90 -8.12
N GLY A 349 41.41 17.18 -7.25
CA GLY A 349 42.76 17.59 -7.65
C GLY A 349 42.90 19.03 -8.14
N ALA A 350 41.83 19.84 -8.12
CA ALA A 350 41.84 21.22 -8.63
C ALA A 350 42.15 22.29 -7.56
N GLY A 351 42.48 21.89 -6.33
CA GLY A 351 42.82 22.76 -5.21
C GLY A 351 41.61 23.45 -4.55
N GLN A 352 41.84 24.10 -3.40
CA GLN A 352 40.79 24.68 -2.54
C GLN A 352 39.76 25.57 -3.27
N PRO A 353 40.15 26.49 -4.19
CA PRO A 353 39.17 27.37 -4.85
C PRO A 353 38.08 26.61 -5.64
N ALA A 354 38.40 25.43 -6.18
CA ALA A 354 37.41 24.60 -6.88
C ALA A 354 36.39 24.00 -5.91
N TYR A 355 36.83 23.55 -4.73
CA TYR A 355 35.95 23.04 -3.68
C TYR A 355 35.07 24.15 -3.10
N ASP A 356 35.61 25.35 -2.88
CA ASP A 356 34.85 26.51 -2.43
C ASP A 356 33.78 26.92 -3.44
N SER A 357 34.10 26.86 -4.74
CA SER A 357 33.13 27.09 -5.81
C SER A 357 32.00 26.06 -5.80
N VAL A 358 32.31 24.77 -5.61
CA VAL A 358 31.32 23.70 -5.47
C VAL A 358 30.43 23.95 -4.25
N MET A 359 31.03 24.31 -3.11
CA MET A 359 30.29 24.65 -1.90
C MET A 359 29.35 25.84 -2.12
N GLY A 360 29.81 26.88 -2.82
CA GLY A 360 28.99 28.04 -3.19
C GLY A 360 27.73 27.67 -3.99
N VAL A 361 27.79 26.62 -4.82
CA VAL A 361 26.60 26.09 -5.51
C VAL A 361 25.70 25.32 -4.55
N LEU A 362 26.27 24.44 -3.71
CA LEU A 362 25.51 23.66 -2.71
C LEU A 362 24.74 24.56 -1.73
N LYS A 363 25.36 25.66 -1.29
CA LYS A 363 24.74 26.70 -0.44
C LYS A 363 23.47 27.31 -1.02
N LYS A 364 23.37 27.39 -2.35
CA LYS A 364 22.19 27.90 -3.04
C LYS A 364 21.18 26.78 -3.34
N ALA A 365 21.67 25.60 -3.70
CA ALA A 365 20.83 24.49 -4.14
C ALA A 365 20.10 23.79 -2.99
N LEU A 366 20.79 23.44 -1.90
CA LEU A 366 20.22 22.59 -0.86
C LEU A 366 19.06 23.24 -0.08
N PRO A 367 19.06 24.55 0.24
CA PRO A 367 17.87 25.20 0.80
C PRO A 367 16.64 25.08 -0.11
N ALA A 368 16.81 25.24 -1.43
CA ALA A 368 15.71 25.10 -2.39
C ALA A 368 15.20 23.63 -2.49
N VAL A 369 16.11 22.65 -2.39
CA VAL A 369 15.76 21.23 -2.30
C VAL A 369 14.89 20.97 -1.07
N LEU A 370 15.32 21.44 0.11
CA LEU A 370 14.59 21.25 1.37
C LEU A 370 13.19 21.87 1.32
N GLU A 371 13.06 23.08 0.79
CA GLU A 371 11.75 23.73 0.62
C GLU A 371 10.83 22.97 -0.35
N ARG A 372 11.35 22.41 -1.44
CA ARG A 372 10.56 21.55 -2.34
C ARG A 372 10.10 20.27 -1.66
N ILE A 373 10.96 19.63 -0.86
CA ILE A 373 10.59 18.42 -0.10
C ILE A 373 9.45 18.74 0.87
N LYS A 374 9.55 19.84 1.64
CA LYS A 374 8.48 20.26 2.57
C LYS A 374 7.15 20.46 1.86
N ASN A 375 7.14 21.17 0.73
CA ASN A 375 5.92 21.39 -0.06
C ASN A 375 5.32 20.09 -0.62
N SER A 376 6.16 19.11 -0.97
CA SER A 376 5.70 17.81 -1.48
C SER A 376 5.09 16.89 -0.41
N LYS A 377 5.44 17.07 0.88
CA LYS A 377 4.84 16.33 2.00
C LYS A 377 3.44 16.86 2.40
N MET A 378 3.12 18.11 2.05
CA MET A 378 1.88 18.79 2.47
C MET A 378 0.69 18.63 1.51
N GLY A 379 0.91 18.08 0.31
CA GLY A 379 -0.12 17.83 -0.71
C GLY A 379 -0.26 16.36 -1.02
#